data_AF-A0A4Y2UQT8-F1
#
_entry.id   AF-A0A4Y2UQT8-F1
#
_cell.length_a   1.000
_cell.length_b   1.000
_cell.length_c   1.000
_cell.angle_alpha   90.00
_cell.angle_beta   90.00
_cell.angle_gamma   90.00
#
_symmetry.space_group_name_H-M   'P 1'
#
loop_
_entity.id
_entity.type
_entity.pdbx_description
1 polymer ?
#
loop_
_entity_poly.entity_id
_entity_poly.type
_entity_poly.pdbx_seq_one_letter_code
_entity_poly.pdbx_strand_id
1 'polypeptide(L)'
;FQYTSKSFKDQESPERNPPYYDNLNSWLVQLMARQVPSIKTEILDLTNFGVCLRICPLENAHILGSTKKDVEQYFLCLQQQVEILSATVQQKEKLYQDHAKYPKLQLVEIANWAGMGGVRYIPEFWADRLNELTDTGKADINQLNSELVAKLKASDSAFSLGEADDGMLCVRFGMVDALLDLDELMNLVTTAGQELEESSKFLETMSEMIRQGIEEANKELLHENQEKIMQEGVLRQVPVLGSLVSWWYPAPNETGIKGRSFNLTSGTIESTENIYKYHMQIKEGSKSPSTATKFISRSSSQSSNAEQKSSPTPSNP
;
A
#
# COMPACT_ATOMS: atom_id res chain seq x y z
N PHE A 1 -20.99 -12.90 30.12
CA PHE A 1 -20.52 -11.51 29.93
C PHE A 1 -20.24 -11.31 28.45
N GLN A 2 -20.54 -10.14 27.91
CA GLN A 2 -20.19 -9.77 26.55
C GLN A 2 -19.71 -8.31 26.56
N TYR A 3 -18.57 -8.05 25.94
CA TYR A 3 -18.13 -6.70 25.64
C TYR A 3 -18.90 -6.18 24.42
N THR A 4 -19.51 -5.01 24.59
CA THR A 4 -20.20 -4.25 23.55
C THR A 4 -19.74 -2.80 23.62
N SER A 5 -19.68 -2.11 22.48
CA SER A 5 -19.40 -0.67 22.50
C SER A 5 -20.45 0.09 23.32
N LYS A 6 -20.00 1.18 23.97
CA LYS A 6 -20.89 2.10 24.67
C LYS A 6 -21.93 2.72 23.73
N SER A 7 -21.58 2.95 22.46
CA SER A 7 -22.49 3.49 21.45
C SER A 7 -23.71 2.60 21.17
N PHE A 8 -23.62 1.28 21.42
CA PHE A 8 -24.75 0.35 21.29
C PHE A 8 -25.69 0.35 22.48
N LYS A 9 -25.30 0.95 23.62
CA LYS A 9 -26.20 1.06 24.78
C LYS A 9 -27.25 2.16 24.61
N ASP A 10 -26.99 3.12 23.72
CA ASP A 10 -27.84 4.30 23.49
C ASP A 10 -28.67 4.20 22.18
N GLN A 11 -28.44 3.17 21.36
CA GLN A 11 -29.20 2.86 20.13
C GLN A 11 -29.86 1.47 20.26
N GLU A 12 -30.81 1.13 19.36
CA GLU A 12 -31.33 -0.25 19.28
C GLU A 12 -30.15 -1.21 19.14
N SER A 13 -29.93 -2.04 20.17
CA SER A 13 -28.86 -3.02 20.18
C SER A 13 -29.02 -3.93 18.96
N PRO A 14 -27.98 -4.13 18.14
CA PRO A 14 -28.10 -4.98 16.97
C PRO A 14 -28.54 -6.39 17.38
N GLU A 15 -29.35 -7.05 16.53
CA GLU A 15 -29.83 -8.43 16.78
C GLU A 15 -28.68 -9.43 17.00
N ARG A 16 -27.47 -9.10 16.54
CA ARG A 16 -26.23 -9.84 16.79
C ARG A 16 -25.04 -8.89 16.86
N ASN A 17 -24.10 -9.18 17.74
CA ASN A 17 -22.86 -8.41 17.89
C ASN A 17 -22.04 -8.44 16.58
N PRO A 18 -21.52 -7.29 16.09
CA PRO A 18 -20.75 -7.29 14.85
C PRO A 18 -19.46 -8.12 14.96
N PRO A 19 -18.95 -8.71 13.85
CA PRO A 19 -17.80 -9.63 13.87
C PRO A 19 -16.55 -9.06 14.54
N TYR A 20 -16.30 -7.76 14.41
CA TYR A 20 -15.19 -7.09 15.08
C TYR A 20 -15.25 -7.25 16.62
N TYR A 21 -16.43 -7.05 17.22
CA TYR A 21 -16.61 -7.20 18.66
C TYR A 21 -16.56 -8.67 19.08
N ASP A 22 -16.95 -9.60 18.22
CA ASP A 22 -16.78 -11.03 18.47
C ASP A 22 -15.28 -11.42 18.52
N ASN A 23 -14.43 -10.79 17.70
CA ASN A 23 -12.98 -10.94 17.82
C ASN A 23 -12.45 -10.37 19.14
N LEU A 24 -12.92 -9.19 19.56
CA LEU A 24 -12.58 -8.60 20.86
C LEU A 24 -13.00 -9.51 22.03
N ASN A 25 -14.22 -10.07 21.97
CA ASN A 25 -14.73 -10.99 22.98
C ASN A 25 -13.95 -12.31 23.01
N SER A 26 -13.61 -12.86 21.85
CA SER A 26 -12.78 -14.07 21.75
C SER A 26 -11.40 -13.86 22.37
N TRP A 27 -10.77 -12.71 22.07
CA TRP A 27 -9.50 -12.33 22.66
C TRP A 27 -9.61 -12.14 24.18
N LEU A 28 -10.67 -11.49 24.66
CA LEU A 28 -10.91 -11.27 26.08
C LEU A 28 -11.01 -12.61 26.82
N VAL A 29 -11.77 -13.57 26.29
CA VAL A 29 -11.90 -14.90 26.91
C VAL A 29 -10.54 -15.61 27.01
N GLN A 30 -9.77 -15.63 25.92
CA GLN A 30 -8.44 -16.24 25.91
C GLN A 30 -7.49 -15.55 26.90
N LEU A 31 -7.55 -14.22 26.97
CA LEU A 31 -6.74 -13.46 27.91
C LEU A 31 -7.10 -13.75 29.36
N MET A 32 -8.40 -13.74 29.70
CA MET A 32 -8.89 -14.00 31.05
C MET A 32 -8.52 -15.42 31.50
N ALA A 33 -8.66 -16.42 30.62
CA ALA A 33 -8.25 -17.80 30.90
C ALA A 33 -6.75 -17.92 31.20
N ARG A 34 -5.91 -17.07 30.57
CA ARG A 34 -4.47 -17.02 30.81
C ARG A 34 -4.10 -16.24 32.07
N GLN A 35 -4.77 -15.13 32.35
CA GLN A 35 -4.43 -14.25 33.47
C GLN A 35 -4.92 -14.78 34.82
N VAL A 36 -6.07 -15.45 34.85
CA VAL A 36 -6.64 -16.03 36.07
C VAL A 36 -7.01 -17.51 35.82
N PRO A 37 -6.01 -18.40 35.72
CA PRO A 37 -6.24 -19.82 35.40
C PRO A 37 -6.95 -20.57 36.53
N SER A 38 -6.99 -20.02 37.74
CA SER A 38 -7.74 -20.55 38.86
C SER A 38 -9.26 -20.49 38.66
N ILE A 39 -9.76 -19.74 37.67
CA ILE A 39 -11.19 -19.68 37.32
C ILE A 39 -11.37 -20.09 35.86
N LYS A 40 -12.14 -21.18 35.66
CA LYS A 40 -12.48 -21.65 34.32
C LYS A 40 -13.26 -20.58 33.56
N THR A 41 -12.70 -20.16 32.43
CA THR A 41 -13.36 -19.24 31.49
C THR A 41 -13.58 -19.96 30.17
N GLU A 42 -14.79 -19.85 29.63
CA GLU A 42 -15.20 -20.55 28.41
C GLU A 42 -15.73 -19.56 27.37
N ILE A 43 -15.45 -19.85 26.10
CA ILE A 43 -16.05 -19.15 24.95
C ILE A 43 -17.43 -19.76 24.72
N LEU A 44 -18.45 -18.91 24.62
CA LEU A 44 -19.82 -19.29 24.32
C LEU A 44 -20.26 -18.51 23.07
N ASP A 45 -20.56 -19.21 21.98
CA ASP A 45 -21.16 -18.60 20.78
C ASP A 45 -22.68 -18.76 20.85
N LEU A 46 -23.39 -17.63 20.94
CA LEU A 46 -24.84 -17.57 21.05
C LEU A 46 -25.44 -17.00 19.77
N THR A 47 -26.44 -17.66 19.19
CA THR A 47 -27.05 -17.24 17.90
C THR A 47 -27.47 -15.77 17.86
N ASN A 48 -28.07 -15.27 18.95
CA ASN A 48 -28.61 -13.91 19.04
C ASN A 48 -27.67 -12.91 19.70
N PHE A 49 -26.48 -13.33 20.15
CA PHE A 49 -25.57 -12.43 20.84
C PHE A 49 -24.18 -12.45 20.23
N GLY A 50 -23.75 -13.52 19.57
CA GLY A 50 -22.38 -13.72 19.12
C GLY A 50 -21.51 -14.27 20.25
N VAL A 51 -20.23 -13.89 20.26
CA VAL A 51 -19.25 -14.46 21.17
C VAL A 51 -19.35 -13.83 22.56
N CYS A 52 -19.50 -14.69 23.57
CA CYS A 52 -19.65 -14.34 24.96
C CYS A 52 -18.62 -15.05 25.85
N LEU A 53 -18.23 -14.38 26.93
CA LEU A 53 -17.45 -14.93 28.02
C LEU A 53 -18.38 -15.61 29.04
N ARG A 54 -18.21 -16.92 29.25
CA ARG A 54 -18.86 -17.68 30.31
C ARG A 54 -17.89 -17.88 31.48
N ILE A 55 -18.38 -17.58 32.67
CA ILE A 55 -17.68 -17.75 33.95
C ILE A 55 -18.65 -18.40 34.94
N CYS A 56 -18.23 -19.52 35.53
CA CYS A 56 -18.96 -20.22 36.59
C CYS A 56 -17.94 -20.66 37.67
N PRO A 57 -17.59 -19.77 38.62
CA PRO A 57 -16.52 -20.05 39.58
C PRO A 57 -16.80 -21.27 40.44
N LEU A 58 -18.06 -21.50 40.79
CA LEU A 58 -18.48 -22.62 41.65
C LEU A 58 -18.43 -23.98 40.95
N GLU A 59 -18.62 -24.02 39.63
CA GLU A 59 -18.69 -25.26 38.85
C GLU A 59 -17.37 -26.04 38.90
N ASN A 60 -16.24 -25.33 38.91
CA ASN A 60 -14.91 -25.92 38.85
C ASN A 60 -14.05 -25.60 40.09
N ALA A 61 -14.61 -24.97 41.12
CA ALA A 61 -13.88 -24.53 42.31
C ALA A 61 -13.13 -25.68 43.01
N HIS A 62 -13.76 -26.85 43.10
CA HIS A 62 -13.18 -28.03 43.73
C HIS A 62 -12.01 -28.65 42.95
N ILE A 63 -11.96 -28.44 41.62
CA ILE A 63 -10.92 -28.97 40.74
C ILE A 63 -9.74 -27.99 40.66
N LEU A 64 -10.05 -26.70 40.51
CA LEU A 64 -9.07 -25.63 40.30
C LEU A 64 -8.57 -25.01 41.62
N GLY A 65 -9.15 -25.39 42.75
CA GLY A 65 -8.84 -24.79 44.05
C GLY A 65 -9.22 -23.31 44.14
N SER A 66 -10.22 -22.87 43.37
CA SER A 66 -10.62 -21.47 43.27
C SER A 66 -11.05 -20.93 44.63
N THR A 67 -10.46 -19.82 45.06
CA THR A 67 -10.79 -19.14 46.31
C THR A 67 -11.60 -17.86 46.04
N LYS A 68 -12.13 -17.25 47.11
CA LYS A 68 -12.76 -15.93 47.02
C LYS A 68 -11.81 -14.87 46.43
N LYS A 69 -10.52 -14.93 46.78
CA LYS A 69 -9.51 -14.00 46.30
C LYS A 69 -9.31 -14.11 44.78
N ASP A 70 -9.37 -15.33 44.24
CA ASP A 70 -9.30 -15.55 42.79
C ASP A 70 -10.47 -14.89 42.06
N VAL A 71 -11.68 -14.96 42.64
CA VAL A 71 -12.88 -14.32 42.06
C VAL A 71 -12.77 -12.81 42.09
N GLU A 72 -12.28 -12.24 43.20
CA GLU A 72 -12.01 -10.80 43.31
C GLU A 72 -10.93 -10.36 42.29
N GLN A 73 -9.84 -11.11 42.16
CA GLN A 73 -8.80 -10.87 41.16
C GLN A 73 -9.35 -10.96 39.72
N TYR A 74 -10.19 -11.95 39.44
CA TYR A 74 -10.84 -12.10 38.14
C TYR A 74 -11.68 -10.88 37.78
N PHE A 75 -12.46 -10.37 38.73
CA PHE A 75 -13.29 -9.20 38.52
C PHE A 75 -12.43 -7.95 38.21
N LEU A 76 -11.39 -7.71 39.00
CA LEU A 76 -10.47 -6.58 38.78
C LEU A 76 -9.77 -6.67 37.43
N CYS A 77 -9.29 -7.86 37.08
CA CYS A 77 -8.67 -8.16 35.80
C CYS A 77 -9.64 -7.91 34.64
N LEU A 78 -10.88 -8.41 34.74
CA LEU A 78 -11.92 -8.20 33.74
C LEU A 78 -12.23 -6.71 33.55
N GLN A 79 -12.34 -5.94 34.63
CA GLN A 79 -12.57 -4.49 34.56
C GLN A 79 -11.44 -3.78 33.79
N GLN A 80 -10.18 -4.08 34.14
CA GLN A 80 -9.02 -3.52 33.46
C GLN A 80 -9.01 -3.86 31.96
N GLN A 81 -9.33 -5.12 31.61
CA GLN A 81 -9.36 -5.52 30.20
C GLN A 81 -10.52 -4.84 29.44
N VAL A 82 -11.67 -4.64 30.06
CA VAL A 82 -12.79 -3.90 29.46
C VAL A 82 -12.42 -2.43 29.21
N GLU A 83 -11.64 -1.81 30.08
CA GLU A 83 -11.13 -0.44 29.86
C GLU A 83 -10.18 -0.38 28.66
N ILE A 84 -9.26 -1.35 28.54
CA ILE A 84 -8.36 -1.48 27.37
C ILE A 84 -9.15 -1.68 26.09
N LEU A 85 -10.16 -2.57 26.09
CA LEU A 85 -11.02 -2.77 24.92
C LEU A 85 -11.77 -1.49 24.55
N SER A 86 -12.28 -0.75 25.54
CA SER A 86 -12.97 0.53 25.33
C SER A 86 -12.04 1.56 24.69
N ALA A 87 -10.82 1.70 25.22
CA ALA A 87 -9.81 2.58 24.66
C ALA A 87 -9.42 2.18 23.23
N THR A 88 -9.22 0.88 22.98
CA THR A 88 -8.87 0.35 21.66
C THR A 88 -9.94 0.69 20.62
N VAL A 89 -11.22 0.49 20.95
CA VAL A 89 -12.33 0.84 20.04
C VAL A 89 -12.36 2.33 19.76
N GLN A 90 -12.21 3.17 20.79
CA GLN A 90 -12.19 4.62 20.65
C GLN A 90 -11.02 5.10 19.79
N GLN A 91 -9.83 4.56 19.99
CA GLN A 91 -8.64 4.93 19.22
C GLN A 91 -8.73 4.43 17.77
N LYS A 92 -9.32 3.25 17.53
CA LYS A 92 -9.64 2.79 16.17
C LYS A 92 -10.57 3.77 15.47
N GLU A 93 -11.62 4.22 16.14
CA GLU A 93 -12.55 5.20 15.57
C GLU A 93 -11.85 6.54 15.28
N LYS A 94 -11.04 7.04 16.22
CA LYS A 94 -10.21 8.24 16.00
C LYS A 94 -9.30 8.10 14.79
N LEU A 95 -8.63 6.95 14.63
CA LEU A 95 -7.78 6.67 13.48
C LEU A 95 -8.55 6.72 12.15
N TYR A 96 -9.76 6.18 12.11
CA TYR A 96 -10.60 6.24 10.91
C TYR A 96 -11.10 7.65 10.61
N GLN A 97 -11.36 8.48 11.63
CA GLN A 97 -11.74 9.89 11.43
C GLN A 97 -10.56 10.73 10.96
N ASP A 98 -9.38 10.50 11.53
CA ASP A 98 -8.16 11.28 11.32
C ASP A 98 -7.27 10.76 10.18
N HIS A 99 -7.67 9.70 9.47
CA HIS A 99 -6.84 9.05 8.45
C HIS A 99 -6.35 10.01 7.35
N ALA A 100 -7.16 11.02 7.02
CA ALA A 100 -6.81 12.03 6.01
C ALA A 100 -5.58 12.88 6.39
N LYS A 101 -5.18 12.90 7.67
CA LYS A 101 -3.95 13.55 8.14
C LYS A 101 -2.69 12.81 7.67
N TYR A 102 -2.80 11.53 7.33
CA TYR A 102 -1.66 10.66 7.01
C TYR A 102 -1.75 10.13 5.57
N PRO A 103 -1.49 10.96 4.55
CA PRO A 103 -1.72 10.58 3.14
C PRO A 103 -0.84 9.43 2.65
N LYS A 104 0.31 9.17 3.29
CA LYS A 104 1.19 8.02 2.97
C LYS A 104 0.78 6.71 3.66
N LEU A 105 -0.22 6.74 4.55
CA LEU A 105 -0.70 5.57 5.26
C LEU A 105 -2.08 5.17 4.77
N GLN A 106 -2.20 3.95 4.28
CA GLN A 106 -3.48 3.33 3.97
C GLN A 106 -3.98 2.55 5.20
N LEU A 107 -5.22 2.79 5.61
CA LEU A 107 -5.88 1.96 6.62
C LEU A 107 -6.16 0.57 6.05
N VAL A 108 -5.86 -0.45 6.85
CA VAL A 108 -6.03 -1.85 6.45
C VAL A 108 -6.87 -2.58 7.50
N GLU A 109 -7.91 -3.26 7.02
CA GLU A 109 -8.71 -4.18 7.82
C GLU A 109 -8.09 -5.56 7.78
N ILE A 110 -7.81 -6.11 8.96
CA ILE A 110 -7.20 -7.44 9.11
C ILE A 110 -8.30 -8.39 9.58
N ALA A 111 -8.53 -9.45 8.80
CA ALA A 111 -9.53 -10.46 9.15
C ALA A 111 -9.21 -11.13 10.49
N ASN A 112 -10.25 -11.38 11.28
CA ASN A 112 -10.15 -12.04 12.60
C ASN A 112 -9.20 -11.34 13.59
N TRP A 113 -9.00 -10.03 13.44
CA TRP A 113 -8.11 -9.27 14.30
C TRP A 113 -8.84 -8.57 15.44
N ALA A 114 -8.32 -8.78 16.64
CA ALA A 114 -8.79 -8.12 17.85
C ALA A 114 -7.78 -7.01 18.20
N GLY A 115 -8.07 -5.78 17.75
CA GLY A 115 -7.19 -4.62 17.90
C GLY A 115 -7.64 -3.40 17.12
N MET A 116 -6.75 -2.43 16.95
CA MET A 116 -7.05 -1.22 16.16
C MET A 116 -7.09 -1.47 14.65
N GLY A 117 -6.43 -2.52 14.15
CA GLY A 117 -6.31 -2.81 12.72
C GLY A 117 -4.86 -2.76 12.27
N GLY A 118 -4.64 -2.42 11.01
CA GLY A 118 -3.30 -2.16 10.48
C GLY A 118 -3.23 -0.88 9.66
N VAL A 119 -2.01 -0.41 9.45
CA VAL A 119 -1.70 0.63 8.47
C VAL A 119 -0.63 0.12 7.52
N ARG A 120 -0.77 0.45 6.25
CA ARG A 120 0.18 0.13 5.21
C ARG A 120 0.83 1.42 4.74
N TYR A 121 2.15 1.44 4.73
CA TYR A 121 2.88 2.55 4.14
C TYR A 121 2.87 2.41 2.62
N ILE A 122 2.38 3.45 1.94
CA ILE A 122 2.31 3.54 0.48
C ILE A 122 3.35 4.58 0.01
N PRO A 123 4.40 4.15 -0.71
CA PRO A 123 5.34 5.06 -1.35
C PRO A 123 4.64 6.02 -2.30
N GLU A 124 5.19 7.21 -2.46
CA GLU A 124 4.61 8.25 -3.31
C GLU A 124 4.52 7.79 -4.76
N PHE A 125 5.48 6.99 -5.20
CA PHE A 125 5.47 6.34 -6.52
C PHE A 125 4.21 5.47 -6.75
N TRP A 126 3.72 4.77 -5.73
CA TRP A 126 2.57 3.86 -5.85
C TRP A 126 1.22 4.51 -5.49
N ALA A 127 1.23 5.70 -4.89
CA ALA A 127 0.02 6.37 -4.39
C ALA A 127 -1.07 6.53 -5.46
N ASP A 128 -0.70 7.00 -6.66
CA ASP A 128 -1.64 7.20 -7.77
C ASP A 128 -1.98 5.90 -8.53
N ARG A 129 -1.23 4.82 -8.28
CA ARG A 129 -1.27 3.55 -9.05
C ARG A 129 -1.80 2.37 -8.26
N LEU A 130 -2.37 2.62 -7.08
CA LEU A 130 -2.84 1.55 -6.19
C LEU A 130 -3.91 0.66 -6.84
N ASN A 131 -4.74 1.22 -7.71
CA ASN A 131 -5.80 0.48 -8.43
C ASN A 131 -5.28 -0.34 -9.62
N GLU A 132 -4.04 -0.09 -10.05
CA GLU A 132 -3.40 -0.74 -11.21
C GLU A 132 -2.13 -1.52 -10.79
N LEU A 133 -2.07 -1.91 -9.52
CA LEU A 133 -0.94 -2.65 -8.96
C LEU A 133 -0.75 -4.01 -9.65
N THR A 134 0.36 -4.15 -10.37
CA THR A 134 0.88 -5.44 -10.81
C THR A 134 1.37 -6.25 -9.61
N ASP A 135 1.55 -7.56 -9.79
CA ASP A 135 2.09 -8.44 -8.74
C ASP A 135 3.49 -7.99 -8.27
N THR A 136 4.28 -7.41 -9.18
CA THR A 136 5.58 -6.80 -8.86
C THR A 136 5.45 -5.57 -7.95
N GLY A 137 4.49 -4.67 -8.22
CA GLY A 137 4.25 -3.52 -7.36
C GLY A 137 3.75 -3.92 -5.97
N LYS A 138 2.92 -4.97 -5.88
CA LYS A 138 2.53 -5.55 -4.58
C LYS A 138 3.74 -6.10 -3.83
N ALA A 139 4.64 -6.81 -4.52
CA ALA A 139 5.86 -7.34 -3.92
C ALA A 139 6.76 -6.22 -3.37
N ASP A 140 6.91 -5.11 -4.09
CA ASP A 140 7.69 -3.94 -3.65
C ASP A 140 7.10 -3.30 -2.39
N ILE A 141 5.79 -3.06 -2.38
CA ILE A 141 5.08 -2.51 -1.21
C ILE A 141 5.21 -3.47 -0.02
N ASN A 142 5.10 -4.78 -0.26
CA ASN A 142 5.25 -5.80 0.76
C ASN A 142 6.66 -5.84 1.35
N GLN A 143 7.69 -5.77 0.49
CA GLN A 143 9.08 -5.71 0.93
C GLN A 143 9.30 -4.49 1.83
N LEU A 144 8.86 -3.31 1.39
CA LEU A 144 9.00 -2.09 2.16
C LEU A 144 8.27 -2.17 3.51
N ASN A 145 7.03 -2.65 3.54
CA ASN A 145 6.25 -2.77 4.78
C ASN A 145 6.84 -3.84 5.72
N SER A 146 7.44 -4.91 5.18
CA SER A 146 8.16 -5.91 5.97
C SER A 146 9.41 -5.31 6.63
N GLU A 147 10.22 -4.57 5.88
CA GLU A 147 11.39 -3.84 6.40
C GLU A 147 11.00 -2.77 7.41
N LEU A 148 9.89 -2.05 7.17
CA LEU A 148 9.31 -1.08 8.09
C LEU A 148 8.94 -1.74 9.42
N VAL A 149 8.22 -2.85 9.41
CA VAL A 149 7.89 -3.59 10.63
C VAL A 149 9.16 -4.08 11.33
N ALA A 150 10.17 -4.56 10.59
CA ALA A 150 11.44 -4.98 11.19
C ALA A 150 12.16 -3.82 11.90
N LYS A 151 12.17 -2.63 11.28
CA LYS A 151 12.74 -1.41 11.85
C LYS A 151 11.97 -0.96 13.10
N LEU A 152 10.64 -0.90 13.03
CA LEU A 152 9.80 -0.55 14.17
C LEU A 152 9.94 -1.55 15.33
N LYS A 153 10.01 -2.85 15.02
CA LYS A 153 10.25 -3.92 16.01
C LYS A 153 11.58 -3.80 16.75
N ALA A 154 12.60 -3.22 16.12
CA ALA A 154 13.89 -2.99 16.77
C ALA A 154 13.79 -1.91 17.87
N SER A 155 12.85 -0.96 17.73
CA SER A 155 12.56 0.05 18.74
C SER A 155 11.53 -0.44 19.78
N ASP A 156 10.47 -1.11 19.33
CA ASP A 156 9.41 -1.63 20.19
C ASP A 156 8.87 -2.97 19.68
N SER A 157 8.98 -3.99 20.54
CA SER A 157 8.48 -5.35 20.26
C SER A 157 6.97 -5.47 20.04
N ALA A 158 6.19 -4.43 20.38
CA ALA A 158 4.73 -4.40 20.19
C ALA A 158 4.32 -4.36 18.71
N PHE A 159 5.19 -3.87 17.82
CA PHE A 159 4.91 -3.84 16.39
C PHE A 159 4.90 -5.25 15.80
N SER A 160 3.94 -5.55 14.93
CA SER A 160 3.82 -6.85 14.29
C SER A 160 3.47 -6.72 12.81
N LEU A 161 3.87 -7.72 12.03
CA LEU A 161 3.53 -7.80 10.61
C LEU A 161 2.12 -8.36 10.51
N GLY A 162 1.26 -7.67 9.76
CA GLY A 162 -0.06 -8.13 9.36
C GLY A 162 -0.12 -8.37 7.86
N GLU A 163 -1.11 -9.14 7.45
CA GLU A 163 -1.45 -9.39 6.05
C GLU A 163 -2.95 -9.12 5.91
N ALA A 164 -3.33 -8.37 4.88
CA ALA A 164 -4.75 -8.16 4.56
C ALA A 164 -5.26 -9.26 3.63
N ASP A 165 -6.56 -9.24 3.36
CA ASP A 165 -7.22 -10.13 2.41
C ASP A 165 -6.71 -9.99 0.97
N ASP A 166 -6.15 -8.83 0.61
CA ASP A 166 -5.50 -8.54 -0.66
C ASP A 166 -4.08 -9.16 -0.81
N GLY A 167 -3.57 -9.85 0.22
CA GLY A 167 -2.23 -10.44 0.25
C GLY A 167 -1.10 -9.42 0.41
N MET A 168 -1.42 -8.15 0.69
CA MET A 168 -0.44 -7.10 0.93
C MET A 168 -0.20 -6.90 2.43
N LEU A 169 1.07 -6.72 2.77
CA LEU A 169 1.57 -6.60 4.13
C LEU A 169 1.28 -5.22 4.72
N CYS A 170 1.12 -5.18 6.04
CA CYS A 170 0.89 -3.95 6.79
C CYS A 170 1.51 -4.02 8.20
N VAL A 171 1.65 -2.87 8.83
CA VAL A 171 1.97 -2.75 10.26
C VAL A 171 0.69 -2.97 11.05
N ARG A 172 0.66 -4.00 11.90
CA ARG A 172 -0.52 -4.35 12.71
C ARG A 172 -0.44 -3.78 14.12
N PHE A 173 -1.55 -3.17 14.55
CA PHE A 173 -1.74 -2.61 15.89
C PHE A 173 -2.71 -3.46 16.71
N GLY A 174 -2.27 -3.87 17.89
CA GLY A 174 -3.06 -4.66 18.84
C GLY A 174 -4.01 -3.84 19.69
N MET A 175 -4.23 -4.35 20.89
CA MET A 175 -4.97 -3.64 21.92
C MET A 175 -4.10 -2.52 22.49
N VAL A 176 -4.74 -1.39 22.76
CA VAL A 176 -4.08 -0.18 23.26
C VAL A 176 -4.84 0.36 24.45
N ASP A 177 -4.12 1.02 25.34
CA ASP A 177 -4.72 1.73 26.46
C ASP A 177 -5.15 3.15 26.07
N ALA A 178 -5.73 3.87 27.03
CA ALA A 178 -6.19 5.24 26.83
C ALA A 178 -5.05 6.27 26.79
N LEU A 179 -3.82 5.89 27.15
CA LEU A 179 -2.66 6.77 27.21
C LEU A 179 -1.94 6.87 25.87
N LEU A 180 -2.24 5.97 24.93
CA LEU A 180 -1.67 5.99 23.60
C LEU A 180 -1.94 7.33 22.89
N ASP A 181 -0.86 8.01 22.49
CA ASP A 181 -0.92 9.10 21.53
C ASP A 181 -0.93 8.54 20.09
N LEU A 182 -2.12 8.59 19.48
CA LEU A 182 -2.31 8.15 18.11
C LEU A 182 -1.47 8.94 17.11
N ASP A 183 -1.34 10.25 17.32
CA ASP A 183 -0.66 11.14 16.39
C ASP A 183 0.86 10.86 16.41
N GLU A 184 1.43 10.66 17.60
CA GLU A 184 2.82 10.23 17.74
C GLU A 184 3.07 8.86 17.07
N LEU A 185 2.18 7.89 17.30
CA LEU A 185 2.30 6.56 16.71
C LEU A 185 2.27 6.59 15.17
N MET A 186 1.33 7.33 14.58
CA MET A 186 1.21 7.43 13.12
C MET A 186 2.39 8.21 12.52
N ASN A 187 2.87 9.25 13.19
CA ASN A 187 4.06 9.98 12.77
C ASN A 187 5.33 9.12 12.85
N LEU A 188 5.45 8.27 13.87
CA LEU A 188 6.56 7.33 13.98
C LEU A 188 6.58 6.35 12.79
N VAL A 189 5.43 5.75 12.46
CA VAL A 189 5.33 4.84 11.31
C VAL A 189 5.60 5.57 9.99
N THR A 190 5.05 6.76 9.82
CA THR A 190 5.25 7.58 8.61
C THR A 190 6.73 7.96 8.44
N THR A 191 7.38 8.44 9.50
CA THR A 191 8.79 8.84 9.46
C THR A 191 9.69 7.64 9.18
N ALA A 192 9.45 6.51 9.86
CA ALA A 192 10.22 5.29 9.65
C ALA A 192 10.07 4.76 8.21
N GLY A 193 8.87 4.87 7.63
CA GLY A 193 8.57 4.49 6.24
C GLY A 193 9.23 5.42 5.23
N GLN A 194 9.20 6.74 5.45
CA GLN A 194 9.87 7.73 4.61
C GLN A 194 11.39 7.51 4.57
N GLU A 195 12.00 7.27 5.74
CA GLU A 195 13.44 6.97 5.81
C GLU A 195 13.82 5.69 5.05
N LEU A 196 12.90 4.72 4.94
CA LEU A 196 13.12 3.50 4.15
C LEU A 196 12.87 3.74 2.65
N GLU A 197 11.86 4.54 2.30
CA GLU A 197 11.59 4.97 0.93
C GLU A 197 12.77 5.77 0.35
N GLU A 198 13.37 6.66 1.13
CA GLU A 198 14.54 7.46 0.75
C GLU A 198 15.85 6.66 0.76
N SER A 199 15.83 5.41 1.23
CA SER A 199 17.02 4.58 1.25
C SER A 199 17.46 4.25 -0.19
N SER A 200 18.76 4.40 -0.46
CA SER A 200 19.30 4.17 -1.81
C SER A 200 19.02 2.76 -2.33
N LYS A 201 18.89 1.78 -1.42
CA LYS A 201 18.56 0.39 -1.76
C LYS A 201 17.15 0.24 -2.35
N PHE A 202 16.17 0.94 -1.78
CA PHE A 202 14.80 0.91 -2.28
C PHE A 202 14.71 1.57 -3.65
N LEU A 203 15.33 2.74 -3.81
CA LEU A 203 15.37 3.47 -5.09
C LEU A 203 16.10 2.68 -6.19
N GLU A 204 17.22 2.03 -5.86
CA GLU A 204 17.97 1.18 -6.80
C GLU A 204 17.13 -0.04 -7.23
N THR A 205 16.48 -0.71 -6.27
CA THR A 205 15.61 -1.87 -6.56
C THR A 205 14.45 -1.50 -7.48
N MET A 206 13.77 -0.37 -7.21
CA MET A 206 12.69 0.13 -8.07
C MET A 206 13.21 0.48 -9.47
N SER A 207 14.36 1.13 -9.57
CA SER A 207 14.99 1.48 -10.86
C SER A 207 15.34 0.23 -11.68
N GLU A 208 15.92 -0.79 -11.04
CA GLU A 208 16.22 -2.06 -11.70
C GLU A 208 14.98 -2.78 -12.19
N MET A 209 13.91 -2.79 -11.39
CA MET A 209 12.63 -3.39 -11.79
C MET A 209 12.03 -2.68 -13.01
N ILE A 210 12.03 -1.35 -13.03
CA ILE A 210 11.57 -0.56 -14.19
C ILE A 210 12.42 -0.89 -15.42
N ARG A 211 13.75 -0.96 -15.27
CA ARG A 211 14.67 -1.30 -16.36
C ARG A 211 14.38 -2.69 -16.94
N GLN A 212 14.19 -3.69 -16.08
CA GLN A 212 13.87 -5.05 -16.49
C GLN A 212 12.50 -5.14 -17.17
N GLY A 213 11.48 -4.46 -16.62
CA GLY A 213 10.15 -4.40 -17.24
C GLY A 213 10.18 -3.79 -18.64
N ILE A 214 11.01 -2.76 -18.88
CA ILE A 214 11.20 -2.18 -20.21
C ILE A 214 11.92 -3.16 -21.16
N GLU A 215 12.98 -3.83 -20.69
CA GLU A 215 13.73 -4.79 -21.50
C GLU A 215 12.87 -5.99 -21.92
N GLU A 216 12.07 -6.52 -21.01
CA GLU A 216 11.16 -7.63 -21.26
C GLU A 216 10.06 -7.23 -22.25
N ALA A 217 9.47 -6.05 -22.07
CA ALA A 217 8.50 -5.51 -23.03
C ALA A 217 9.10 -5.29 -24.42
N ASN A 218 10.35 -4.86 -24.51
CA ASN A 218 11.04 -4.69 -25.79
C ASN A 218 11.32 -6.04 -26.46
N LYS A 219 11.68 -7.05 -25.67
CA LYS A 219 11.90 -8.42 -26.17
C LYS A 219 10.60 -9.04 -26.68
N GLU A 220 9.49 -8.88 -25.96
CA GLU A 220 8.16 -9.32 -26.39
C GLU A 220 7.74 -8.63 -27.69
N LEU A 221 7.97 -7.32 -27.80
CA LEU A 221 7.73 -6.57 -29.04
C LEU A 221 8.55 -7.09 -30.24
N LEU A 222 9.83 -7.38 -30.04
CA LEU A 222 10.67 -7.94 -31.11
C LEU A 222 10.17 -9.32 -31.54
N HIS A 223 9.72 -10.13 -30.59
CA HIS A 223 9.13 -11.44 -30.88
C HIS A 223 7.82 -11.32 -31.67
N GLU A 224 6.89 -10.46 -31.21
CA GLU A 224 5.65 -10.17 -31.94
C GLU A 224 5.94 -9.63 -33.36
N ASN A 225 6.95 -8.78 -33.52
CA ASN A 225 7.36 -8.24 -34.81
C ASN A 225 7.90 -9.35 -35.72
N GLN A 226 8.73 -10.25 -35.18
CA GLN A 226 9.29 -11.37 -35.92
C GLN A 226 8.22 -12.40 -36.32
N GLU A 227 7.26 -12.69 -35.43
CA GLU A 227 6.11 -13.53 -35.73
C GLU A 227 5.25 -12.92 -36.84
N LYS A 228 5.02 -11.60 -36.82
CA LYS A 228 4.32 -10.91 -37.92
C LYS A 228 5.08 -10.99 -39.23
N ILE A 229 6.39 -10.77 -39.24
CA ILE A 229 7.21 -10.94 -40.44
C ILE A 229 7.13 -12.39 -40.95
N MET A 230 7.14 -13.37 -40.04
CA MET A 230 7.04 -14.78 -40.38
C MET A 230 5.65 -15.14 -40.94
N GLN A 231 4.58 -14.54 -40.41
CA GLN A 231 3.21 -14.66 -40.92
C GLN A 231 3.02 -13.95 -42.26
N GLU A 232 3.64 -12.78 -42.45
CA GLU A 232 3.58 -12.02 -43.70
C GLU A 232 4.45 -12.62 -44.82
N GLY A 233 5.43 -13.46 -44.47
CA GLY A 233 6.19 -14.29 -45.40
C GLY A 233 7.17 -13.51 -46.29
N VAL A 234 8.31 -14.15 -46.62
CA VAL A 234 9.42 -13.63 -47.44
C VAL A 234 9.04 -13.53 -48.94
N LEU A 235 7.81 -13.14 -49.30
CA LEU A 235 7.39 -12.99 -50.71
C LEU A 235 7.63 -11.57 -51.27
N ARG A 236 8.17 -10.63 -50.48
CA ARG A 236 8.39 -9.24 -50.91
C ARG A 236 9.84 -8.84 -51.21
N GLN A 237 10.81 -9.72 -51.03
CA GLN A 237 12.23 -9.41 -51.31
C GLN A 237 12.77 -10.03 -52.60
N VAL A 238 11.91 -10.61 -53.43
CA VAL A 238 12.30 -11.04 -54.77
C VAL A 238 11.88 -9.94 -55.75
N PRO A 239 12.82 -9.25 -56.43
CA PRO A 239 12.48 -8.28 -57.46
C PRO A 239 11.98 -9.05 -58.68
N VAL A 240 10.67 -9.35 -58.71
CA VAL A 240 10.04 -9.89 -59.92
C VAL A 240 9.71 -8.70 -60.82
N LEU A 241 10.53 -8.51 -61.84
CA LEU A 241 10.22 -7.65 -62.97
C LEU A 241 8.91 -8.14 -63.60
N GLY A 242 7.78 -7.46 -63.34
CA GLY A 242 6.49 -7.90 -63.89
C GLY A 242 5.28 -7.15 -63.34
N SER A 243 4.92 -6.07 -64.02
CA SER A 243 3.90 -5.04 -63.74
C SER A 243 2.42 -5.48 -63.56
N LEU A 244 2.07 -6.68 -63.09
CA LEU A 244 0.65 -7.09 -62.99
C LEU A 244 0.22 -7.79 -61.68
N VAL A 245 1.14 -8.07 -60.75
CA VAL A 245 0.79 -8.77 -59.49
C VAL A 245 0.37 -7.81 -58.36
N SER A 246 0.72 -6.51 -58.46
CA SER A 246 0.38 -5.49 -57.45
C SER A 246 -1.12 -5.12 -57.37
N TRP A 247 -1.96 -5.53 -58.33
CA TRP A 247 -3.40 -5.27 -58.28
C TRP A 247 -4.14 -6.34 -57.46
N TRP A 248 -3.76 -7.61 -57.55
CA TRP A 248 -4.52 -8.68 -56.88
C TRP A 248 -4.19 -8.93 -55.42
N TYR A 249 -3.25 -8.18 -54.84
CA TYR A 249 -3.01 -8.19 -53.39
C TYR A 249 -2.92 -6.75 -52.88
N PRO A 250 -4.06 -6.12 -52.52
CA PRO A 250 -4.02 -4.80 -51.91
C PRO A 250 -3.21 -4.89 -50.62
N ALA A 251 -2.23 -4.00 -50.46
CA ALA A 251 -1.43 -3.93 -49.26
C ALA A 251 -2.36 -3.73 -48.04
N PRO A 252 -2.22 -4.51 -46.96
CA PRO A 252 -2.90 -4.19 -45.72
C PRO A 252 -2.41 -2.80 -45.28
N ASN A 253 -3.35 -1.87 -45.13
CA ASN A 253 -3.11 -0.46 -44.83
C ASN A 253 -2.69 -0.24 -43.35
N GLU A 254 -1.74 -1.01 -42.83
CA GLU A 254 -1.17 -0.78 -41.49
C GLU A 254 0.34 -1.09 -41.47
N THR A 255 1.13 -0.42 -42.31
CA THR A 255 2.60 -0.45 -42.23
C THR A 255 3.12 0.50 -41.15
N GLY A 256 2.51 0.48 -39.97
CA GLY A 256 2.98 1.24 -38.81
C GLY A 256 3.88 0.37 -37.95
N ILE A 257 5.13 0.76 -37.74
CA ILE A 257 5.99 0.17 -36.71
C ILE A 257 5.25 0.36 -35.37
N LYS A 258 4.74 -0.73 -34.79
CA LYS A 258 4.12 -0.71 -33.47
C LYS A 258 5.23 -0.50 -32.44
N GLY A 259 5.38 0.72 -31.94
CA GLY A 259 6.18 0.97 -30.76
C GLY A 259 5.32 0.83 -29.50
N ARG A 260 5.95 0.54 -28.36
CA ARG A 260 5.36 0.78 -27.05
C ARG A 260 6.25 1.78 -26.31
N SER A 261 5.64 2.68 -25.54
CA SER A 261 6.33 3.66 -24.70
C SER A 261 5.94 3.40 -23.26
N PHE A 262 6.93 3.33 -22.38
CA PHE A 262 6.70 3.25 -20.95
C PHE A 262 6.44 4.65 -20.42
N ASN A 263 5.23 4.89 -19.95
CA ASN A 263 4.87 6.17 -19.36
C ASN A 263 5.28 6.14 -17.88
N LEU A 264 6.27 6.97 -17.52
CA LEU A 264 6.84 7.02 -16.17
C LEU A 264 5.79 7.41 -15.11
N THR A 265 4.76 8.14 -15.50
CA THR A 265 3.70 8.64 -14.61
C THR A 265 2.63 7.57 -14.37
N SER A 266 2.29 6.75 -15.37
CA SER A 266 1.28 5.68 -15.23
C SER A 266 1.88 4.30 -14.93
N GLY A 267 3.18 4.08 -15.13
CA GLY A 267 3.83 2.78 -14.95
C GLY A 267 3.35 1.69 -15.92
N THR A 268 2.53 2.06 -16.90
CA THR A 268 1.96 1.18 -17.89
C THR A 268 2.66 1.36 -19.23
N ILE A 269 2.70 0.25 -19.98
CA ILE A 269 3.29 0.21 -21.31
C ILE A 269 2.20 0.57 -22.31
N GLU A 270 2.26 1.76 -22.89
CA GLU A 270 1.27 2.23 -23.86
C GLU A 270 1.75 2.02 -25.30
N SER A 271 0.82 1.63 -26.19
CA SER A 271 1.13 1.55 -27.63
C SER A 271 1.34 2.96 -28.21
N THR A 272 2.44 3.17 -28.91
CA THR A 272 2.74 4.44 -29.59
C THR A 272 1.96 4.62 -30.89
N GLU A 273 1.09 3.67 -31.25
CA GLU A 273 0.26 3.75 -32.47
C GLU A 273 -0.58 5.04 -32.52
N ASN A 274 -1.16 5.45 -31.40
CA ASN A 274 -1.99 6.66 -31.32
C ASN A 274 -1.15 7.94 -31.50
N ILE A 275 0.06 7.96 -30.94
CA ILE A 275 1.02 9.08 -31.07
C ILE A 275 1.47 9.19 -32.54
N TYR A 276 1.78 8.07 -33.17
CA TYR A 276 2.17 8.03 -34.58
C TYR A 276 1.05 8.49 -35.50
N LYS A 277 -0.18 8.01 -35.29
CA LYS A 277 -1.36 8.43 -36.06
C LYS A 277 -1.59 9.93 -35.98
N TYR A 278 -1.48 10.50 -34.78
CA TYR A 278 -1.64 11.95 -34.57
C TYR A 278 -0.55 12.76 -35.29
N HIS A 279 0.72 12.35 -35.18
CA HIS A 279 1.82 13.03 -35.87
C HIS A 279 1.81 12.84 -37.39
N MET A 280 1.33 11.71 -37.91
CA MET A 280 1.15 11.51 -39.36
C MET A 280 0.01 12.35 -39.90
N GLN A 281 -1.12 12.47 -39.19
CA GLN A 281 -2.23 13.36 -39.59
C GLN A 281 -1.81 14.83 -39.62
N ILE A 282 -0.94 15.27 -38.71
CA ILE A 282 -0.37 16.62 -38.74
C ILE A 282 0.53 16.82 -39.97
N LYS A 283 1.28 15.80 -40.39
CA LYS A 283 2.13 15.85 -41.60
C LYS A 283 1.34 15.79 -42.91
N GLU A 284 0.24 15.03 -42.97
CA GLU A 284 -0.62 14.97 -44.15
C GLU A 284 -1.55 16.19 -44.28
N GLY A 285 -1.76 16.94 -43.19
CA GLY A 285 -2.59 18.15 -43.17
C GLY A 285 -1.92 19.45 -43.62
N SER A 286 -0.60 19.48 -43.88
CA SER A 286 0.09 20.74 -44.21
C SER A 286 0.69 20.73 -45.63
N LYS A 287 -0.10 21.18 -46.62
CA LYS A 287 0.48 21.86 -47.78
C LYS A 287 1.01 23.22 -47.31
N SER A 288 2.30 23.45 -47.48
CA SER A 288 3.00 24.67 -47.07
C SER A 288 2.48 25.92 -47.80
N PRO A 289 2.70 27.10 -47.19
CA PRO A 289 3.46 28.11 -47.92
C PRO A 289 4.72 28.54 -47.16
N SER A 290 5.60 29.14 -47.94
CA SER A 290 6.99 29.49 -47.68
C SER A 290 7.25 30.58 -46.63
N THR A 291 8.48 30.53 -46.11
CA THR A 291 9.33 31.64 -45.62
C THR A 291 9.23 32.01 -44.13
N ALA A 292 10.23 31.60 -43.35
CA ALA A 292 11.26 32.48 -42.78
C ALA A 292 12.07 31.73 -41.72
N THR A 293 13.32 31.45 -42.04
CA THR A 293 14.34 30.98 -41.11
C THR A 293 14.56 32.03 -40.02
N LYS A 294 14.17 31.74 -38.78
CA LYS A 294 14.73 32.38 -37.59
C LYS A 294 15.50 31.34 -36.79
N PHE A 295 16.81 31.35 -37.00
CA PHE A 295 17.79 30.85 -36.04
C PHE A 295 17.55 31.55 -34.70
N ILE A 296 17.23 30.79 -33.65
CA ILE A 296 17.45 31.23 -32.27
C ILE A 296 18.78 30.64 -31.84
N SER A 297 19.81 31.47 -31.96
CA SER A 297 21.10 31.31 -31.33
C SER A 297 20.92 31.29 -29.81
N ARG A 298 21.23 30.15 -29.17
CA ARG A 298 21.47 30.12 -27.73
C ARG A 298 22.89 30.63 -27.52
N SER A 299 23.02 31.95 -27.36
CA SER A 299 24.28 32.60 -27.01
C SER A 299 24.68 32.20 -25.60
N SER A 300 25.79 31.47 -25.52
CA SER A 300 26.74 31.51 -24.42
C SER A 300 27.09 32.97 -24.11
N SER A 301 26.79 33.41 -22.90
CA SER A 301 27.38 34.61 -22.31
C SER A 301 28.33 34.19 -21.20
N GLN A 302 29.58 33.93 -21.58
CA GLN A 302 30.74 34.17 -20.75
C GLN A 302 31.21 35.62 -21.00
N SER A 303 31.28 36.41 -19.92
CA SER A 303 32.21 37.53 -19.76
C SER A 303 32.15 37.92 -18.28
N SER A 304 33.04 37.44 -17.40
CA SER A 304 34.44 37.84 -17.20
C SER A 304 34.64 39.30 -16.78
N ASN A 305 35.44 39.45 -15.72
CA ASN A 305 36.05 40.64 -15.09
C ASN A 305 35.32 41.17 -13.84
N ALA A 306 35.99 41.46 -12.73
CA ALA A 306 37.39 41.35 -12.34
C ALA A 306 37.49 41.50 -10.81
N GLU A 307 38.65 41.09 -10.30
CA GLU A 307 39.14 41.13 -8.91
C GLU A 307 38.97 42.49 -8.20
N GLN A 308 38.75 42.47 -6.87
CA GLN A 308 39.76 42.91 -5.88
C GLN A 308 39.27 42.85 -4.41
N LYS A 309 39.99 42.03 -3.61
CA LYS A 309 40.57 42.31 -2.28
C LYS A 309 39.79 43.16 -1.25
N SER A 310 39.49 42.56 -0.09
CA SER A 310 40.09 42.84 1.24
C SER A 310 39.11 42.67 2.43
N SER A 311 39.54 41.89 3.41
CA SER A 311 39.01 41.57 4.77
C SER A 311 39.21 42.73 5.79
N PRO A 312 38.89 42.62 7.11
CA PRO A 312 37.72 42.04 7.84
C PRO A 312 37.21 42.90 9.06
N THR A 313 36.03 42.54 9.64
CA THR A 313 35.55 42.70 11.07
C THR A 313 35.34 44.11 11.70
N PRO A 314 34.69 44.30 12.90
CA PRO A 314 33.92 43.37 13.78
C PRO A 314 32.61 43.92 14.45
N SER A 315 31.94 43.00 15.18
CA SER A 315 31.24 43.11 16.50
C SER A 315 29.94 43.93 16.70
N ASN A 316 28.89 43.17 17.12
CA ASN A 316 27.96 43.28 18.27
C ASN A 316 27.75 44.63 19.01
N PRO A 317 26.57 44.83 19.63
CA PRO A 317 26.23 44.19 20.92
C PRO A 317 25.25 43.03 20.85
#